data_AF-A0A317DQA7-F1
#
_entry.id   AF-A0A317DQA7-F1
#
_cell.length_a   1.000
_cell.length_b   1.000
_cell.length_c   1.000
_cell.angle_alpha   90.00
_cell.angle_beta   90.00
_cell.angle_gamma   90.00
#
_symmetry.space_group_name_H-M   'P 1'
#
loop_
_entity.id
_entity.type
_entity.pdbx_description
1 polymer ?
#
loop_
_entity_poly.entity_id
_entity_poly.type
_entity_poly.pdbx_seq_one_letter_code
_entity_poly.pdbx_strand_id
1 'polypeptide(L)'
;MHDLVIPLPAWLADRNAGSDRARWAIWAVLALADSTVGWEGDMRHQPYIGGVPAGDGGTTHRYMVVKQDNDGYTFIVSQAPMPWLEARSNRHEEVRGRDLGRYPWEPENLGQQVDLPGHVDLLAD
;
A
#
# COMPACT_ATOMS: atom_id res chain seq x y z
N MET A 1 22.45 0.26 -6.34
CA MET A 1 21.45 0.57 -5.30
C MET A 1 20.51 1.62 -5.87
N HIS A 2 19.72 1.22 -6.85
CA HIS A 2 18.67 2.04 -7.46
C HIS A 2 17.46 1.12 -7.53
N ASP A 3 16.30 1.66 -7.18
CA ASP A 3 14.97 1.04 -7.04
C ASP A 3 14.55 0.87 -5.57
N LEU A 4 14.35 2.01 -4.89
CA LEU A 4 13.62 2.08 -3.62
C LEU A 4 12.13 1.74 -3.78
N VAL A 5 11.67 1.62 -5.03
CA VAL A 5 10.30 1.29 -5.40
C VAL A 5 10.27 0.41 -6.66
N ILE A 6 9.32 -0.52 -6.75
CA ILE A 6 9.13 -1.47 -7.86
C ILE A 6 7.74 -1.25 -8.47
N PRO A 7 7.58 -1.15 -9.80
CA PRO A 7 6.24 -1.05 -10.40
C PRO A 7 5.35 -2.22 -9.96
N LEU A 8 4.10 -1.94 -9.60
CA LEU A 8 3.16 -2.94 -9.07
C LEU A 8 3.05 -4.19 -9.97
N PRO A 9 2.94 -4.09 -11.31
CA PRO A 9 2.90 -5.28 -12.16
C PRO A 9 4.18 -6.14 -12.07
N ALA A 10 5.35 -5.51 -12.00
CA ALA A 10 6.62 -6.21 -11.84
C ALA A 10 6.74 -6.84 -10.45
N TRP A 11 6.25 -6.16 -9.42
CA TRP A 11 6.22 -6.67 -8.05
C TRP A 11 5.29 -7.88 -7.90
N LEU A 12 4.15 -7.88 -8.59
CA LEU A 12 3.21 -9.01 -8.63
C LEU A 12 3.70 -10.19 -9.48
N ALA A 13 4.55 -9.95 -10.49
CA ALA A 13 5.04 -10.98 -11.40
C ALA A 13 6.04 -11.97 -10.75
N ASP A 14 6.55 -11.67 -9.56
CA ASP A 14 7.44 -12.54 -8.81
C ASP A 14 6.68 -13.76 -8.26
N ARG A 15 6.78 -14.87 -9.00
CA ARG A 15 6.10 -16.12 -8.69
C ARG A 15 6.57 -16.80 -7.40
N ASN A 16 7.71 -16.37 -6.84
CA ASN A 16 8.23 -16.92 -5.60
C ASN A 16 7.59 -16.30 -4.36
N ALA A 17 6.80 -15.24 -4.53
CA ALA A 17 6.29 -14.44 -3.42
C ALA A 17 4.92 -14.87 -2.86
N GLY A 18 4.32 -15.93 -3.43
CA GLY A 18 3.02 -16.45 -2.99
C GLY A 18 1.85 -15.49 -3.19
N SER A 19 0.70 -15.82 -2.59
CA SER A 19 -0.53 -15.02 -2.68
C SER A 19 -0.47 -13.73 -1.84
N ASP A 20 0.44 -13.62 -0.87
CA ASP A 20 0.57 -12.48 0.04
C ASP A 20 0.75 -11.15 -0.70
N ARG A 21 1.48 -11.11 -1.82
CA ARG A 21 1.65 -9.89 -2.61
C ARG A 21 0.34 -9.43 -3.24
N ALA A 22 -0.41 -10.35 -3.84
CA ALA A 22 -1.70 -10.04 -4.42
C ALA A 22 -2.70 -9.58 -3.35
N ARG A 23 -2.73 -10.25 -2.19
CA ARG A 23 -3.54 -9.85 -1.04
C ARG A 23 -3.20 -8.43 -0.59
N TRP A 24 -1.93 -8.15 -0.41
CA TRP A 24 -1.45 -6.84 0.02
C TRP A 24 -1.82 -5.75 -0.99
N ALA A 25 -1.63 -5.98 -2.29
CA ALA A 25 -1.98 -5.03 -3.33
C ALA A 25 -3.49 -4.73 -3.38
N ILE A 26 -4.33 -5.78 -3.27
CA ILE A 26 -5.78 -5.62 -3.21
C ILE A 26 -6.19 -4.82 -1.99
N TRP A 27 -5.62 -5.14 -0.83
CA TRP A 27 -5.85 -4.37 0.40
C TRP A 27 -5.48 -2.90 0.21
N ALA A 28 -4.31 -2.60 -0.39
CA ALA A 28 -3.84 -1.22 -0.56
C ALA A 28 -4.72 -0.43 -1.53
N VAL A 29 -5.20 -1.05 -2.61
CA VAL A 29 -6.13 -0.42 -3.56
C VAL A 29 -7.48 -0.15 -2.89
N LEU A 30 -7.98 -1.07 -2.06
CA LEU A 30 -9.23 -0.88 -1.33
C LEU A 30 -9.10 0.20 -0.25
N ALA A 31 -7.97 0.26 0.45
CA ALA A 31 -7.71 1.32 1.42
C ALA A 31 -7.68 2.70 0.75
N LEU A 32 -7.05 2.83 -0.42
CA LEU A 32 -7.10 4.07 -1.19
C LEU A 32 -8.53 4.42 -1.64
N ALA A 33 -9.29 3.43 -2.13
CA ALA A 33 -10.66 3.63 -2.60
C ALA A 33 -11.64 4.02 -1.46
N ASP A 34 -11.40 3.54 -0.25
CA ASP A 34 -12.20 3.86 0.94
C ASP A 34 -11.82 5.19 1.58
N SER A 35 -10.61 5.68 1.30
CA SER A 35 -10.14 6.94 1.85
C SER A 35 -10.94 8.11 1.30
N THR A 36 -11.16 9.11 2.14
CA THR A 36 -11.80 10.38 1.79
C THR A 36 -10.80 11.46 1.41
N VAL A 37 -9.51 11.11 1.30
CA VAL A 37 -8.41 12.08 1.08
C VAL A 37 -8.44 12.80 -0.27
N GLY A 38 -9.46 12.59 -1.11
CA GLY A 38 -9.72 13.41 -2.30
C GLY A 38 -9.09 12.87 -3.58
N TRP A 39 -9.07 11.54 -3.74
CA TRP A 39 -8.73 10.94 -5.03
C TRP A 39 -9.78 11.30 -6.09
N GLU A 40 -9.32 11.80 -7.24
CA GLU A 40 -10.17 12.27 -8.34
C GLU A 40 -9.58 11.90 -9.71
N GLY A 41 -10.33 11.16 -10.53
CA GLY A 41 -9.89 10.82 -11.89
C GLY A 41 -8.85 9.69 -11.96
N ASP A 42 -7.92 9.81 -12.92
CA ASP A 42 -7.04 8.71 -13.35
C ASP A 42 -5.64 8.76 -12.71
N MET A 43 -4.96 7.61 -12.73
CA MET A 43 -3.56 7.49 -12.36
C MET A 43 -2.65 8.03 -13.48
N ARG A 44 -1.68 8.88 -13.15
CA ARG A 44 -0.68 9.36 -14.12
C ARG A 44 0.24 8.24 -14.60
N HIS A 45 0.60 7.33 -13.71
CA HIS A 45 1.47 6.18 -13.96
C HIS A 45 0.96 4.95 -13.21
N GLN A 46 1.54 3.78 -13.53
CA GLN A 46 1.30 2.57 -12.74
C GLN A 46 1.71 2.80 -11.28
N PRO A 47 1.00 2.23 -10.29
CA PRO A 47 1.41 2.27 -8.89
C PRO A 47 2.79 1.64 -8.68
N TYR A 48 3.48 2.11 -7.66
CA TYR A 48 4.79 1.58 -7.26
C TYR A 48 4.73 1.04 -5.83
N ILE A 49 5.55 0.03 -5.54
CA ILE A 49 5.64 -0.63 -4.24
C ILE A 49 7.01 -0.38 -3.66
N GLY A 50 7.07 0.20 -2.47
CA GLY A 50 8.29 0.38 -1.70
C GLY A 50 8.25 -0.38 -0.38
N GLY A 51 9.39 -0.35 0.32
CA GLY A 51 9.53 -0.91 1.65
C GLY A 51 10.37 0.00 2.54
N VAL A 52 9.94 0.16 3.79
CA VAL A 52 10.72 0.84 4.84
C VAL A 52 10.99 -0.15 5.99
N PRO A 53 12.21 -0.17 6.55
CA PRO A 53 12.49 -0.98 7.74
C PRO A 53 11.63 -0.55 8.93
N ALA A 54 11.10 -1.50 9.69
CA ALA A 54 10.30 -1.26 10.89
C ALA A 54 11.13 -0.81 12.12
N GLY A 55 12.46 -0.75 11.99
CA GLY A 55 13.38 -0.43 13.09
C GLY A 55 13.65 -1.59 14.05
N ASP A 56 12.92 -2.70 13.95
CA ASP A 56 13.08 -3.93 14.74
C ASP A 56 14.20 -4.87 14.23
N GLY A 57 14.91 -4.47 13.17
CA GLY A 57 16.04 -5.21 12.60
C GLY A 57 15.67 -6.40 11.73
N GLY A 58 14.39 -6.65 11.45
CA GLY A 58 13.96 -7.80 10.64
C GLY A 58 12.70 -7.60 9.80
N THR A 59 11.84 -6.63 10.15
CA THR A 59 10.58 -6.40 9.46
C THR A 59 10.67 -5.22 8.49
N THR A 60 10.04 -5.37 7.33
CA THR A 60 9.87 -4.29 6.34
C THR A 60 8.39 -3.97 6.20
N HIS A 61 8.00 -2.74 6.50
CA HIS A 61 6.68 -2.22 6.20
C HIS A 61 6.60 -1.85 4.74
N ARG A 62 5.61 -2.40 4.04
CA ARG A 62 5.35 -2.09 2.63
C ARG A 62 4.48 -0.84 2.53
N TYR A 63 4.68 -0.10 1.46
CA TYR A 63 3.83 1.01 1.08
C TYR A 63 3.63 1.05 -0.44
N MET A 64 2.48 1.57 -0.86
CA MET A 64 2.13 1.78 -2.27
C MET A 64 2.13 3.27 -2.55
N VAL A 65 2.76 3.68 -3.65
CA VAL A 65 2.76 5.05 -4.14
C VAL A 65 1.89 5.12 -5.38
N VAL A 66 0.91 6.02 -5.37
CA VAL A 66 0.03 6.29 -6.51
C VAL A 66 0.09 7.78 -6.82
N LYS A 67 0.39 8.14 -8.08
CA LYS A 67 0.38 9.52 -8.54
C LYS A 67 -0.85 9.77 -9.40
N GLN A 68 -1.64 10.77 -9.03
CA GLN A 68 -2.85 11.17 -9.73
C GLN A 68 -2.53 12.08 -10.91
N ASP A 69 -3.34 12.05 -11.96
CA ASP A 69 -3.14 12.84 -13.18
C ASP A 69 -3.82 14.22 -13.16
N ASN A 70 -3.81 14.91 -12.02
CA ASN A 70 -4.36 16.25 -11.85
C ASN A 70 -3.40 17.15 -11.05
N ASP A 71 -2.33 17.61 -11.71
CA ASP A 71 -1.30 18.46 -11.10
C ASP A 71 -0.43 17.79 -10.02
N GLY A 72 -0.44 16.45 -9.93
CA GLY A 72 0.66 15.69 -9.33
C GLY A 72 0.48 15.20 -7.89
N TYR A 73 -0.74 15.23 -7.34
CA TYR A 73 -1.01 14.64 -6.04
C TYR A 73 -0.49 13.21 -5.93
N THR A 74 0.24 12.95 -4.86
CA THR A 74 0.86 11.65 -4.58
C THR A 74 0.25 11.07 -3.33
N PHE A 75 -0.32 9.87 -3.46
CA PHE A 75 -0.92 9.12 -2.38
C PHE A 75 0.03 8.01 -1.97
N ILE A 76 0.24 7.88 -0.67
CA ILE A 76 1.00 6.79 -0.08
C ILE A 76 0.07 5.97 0.81
N VAL A 77 0.00 4.67 0.55
CA VAL A 77 -0.84 3.73 1.31
C VAL A 77 0.05 2.75 2.07
N SER A 78 -0.12 2.59 3.38
CA SER A 78 0.68 1.70 4.21
C SER A 78 -0.08 1.00 5.33
N GLN A 79 0.38 -0.18 5.72
CA GLN A 79 -0.19 -0.99 6.82
C GLN A 79 0.29 -0.58 8.22
N ALA A 80 1.23 0.36 8.26
CA ALA A 80 1.82 0.85 9.50
C ALA A 80 1.90 2.38 9.42
N PRO A 81 1.73 3.06 10.56
CA PRO A 81 1.90 4.50 10.63
C PRO A 81 3.32 4.86 10.22
N MET A 82 3.45 5.98 9.52
CA MET A 82 4.73 6.52 9.08
C MET A 82 4.86 7.95 9.59
N PRO A 83 5.26 8.15 10.87
CA PRO A 83 5.20 9.48 11.49
C PRO A 83 5.98 10.57 10.74
N TRP A 84 7.07 10.20 10.07
CA TRP A 84 7.90 11.11 9.26
C TRP A 84 7.23 11.55 7.96
N LEU A 85 6.24 10.77 7.50
CA LEU A 85 5.45 11.04 6.31
C LEU A 85 4.17 11.80 6.70
N GLU A 86 3.50 11.36 7.77
CA GLU A 86 2.33 12.03 8.35
C GLU A 86 2.63 13.50 8.63
N ALA A 87 3.78 13.80 9.25
CA ALA A 87 4.22 15.17 9.55
C ALA A 87 4.48 16.04 8.30
N ARG A 88 4.59 15.44 7.11
CA ARG A 88 4.79 16.13 5.82
C ARG A 88 3.55 16.05 4.93
N SER A 89 2.53 15.30 5.33
CA SER A 89 1.32 15.11 4.56
C SER A 89 0.45 16.36 4.63
N ASN A 90 -0.22 16.69 3.52
CA ASN A 90 -1.28 17.70 3.53
C ASN A 90 -2.55 17.14 4.16
N ARG A 91 -2.78 15.84 4.00
CA ARG A 91 -3.87 15.09 4.63
C ARG A 91 -3.38 13.70 4.99
N HIS A 92 -3.84 13.20 6.12
CA HIS A 92 -3.64 11.84 6.59
C HIS A 92 -5.00 11.27 6.99
N GLU A 93 -5.25 10.00 6.62
CA GLU A 93 -6.42 9.27 7.06
C GLU A 93 -6.04 7.85 7.46
N GLU A 94 -6.53 7.43 8.63
CA GLU A 94 -6.53 6.02 9.02
C GLU A 94 -7.80 5.36 8.46
N VAL A 95 -7.61 4.38 7.60
CA VAL A 95 -8.66 3.60 6.96
C VAL A 95 -8.80 2.28 7.69
N ARG A 96 -10.03 1.87 7.98
CA ARG A 96 -10.28 0.56 8.61
C ARG A 96 -9.75 -0.54 7.70
N GLY A 97 -9.10 -1.53 8.30
CA GLY A 97 -8.73 -2.73 7.58
C GLY A 97 -9.98 -3.43 7.02
N ARG A 98 -9.79 -4.13 5.91
CA ARG A 98 -10.78 -5.03 5.33
C ARG A 98 -10.26 -6.45 5.44
N ASP A 99 -11.08 -7.34 6.00
CA ASP A 99 -10.88 -8.77 5.84
C ASP A 99 -11.13 -9.16 4.38
N LEU A 100 -10.07 -9.60 3.70
CA LEU A 100 -10.15 -10.08 2.31
C LEU A 100 -10.61 -11.54 2.21
N GLY A 101 -10.86 -12.20 3.34
CA GLY A 101 -11.20 -13.62 3.41
C GLY A 101 -10.06 -14.51 2.91
N ARG A 102 -10.31 -15.82 2.83
CA ARG A 102 -9.35 -16.78 2.27
C ARG A 102 -9.56 -16.92 0.77
N TYR A 103 -8.48 -16.97 -0.03
CA TYR A 103 -8.66 -17.33 -1.43
C TYR A 103 -8.95 -18.83 -1.58
N PRO A 104 -9.81 -19.24 -2.53
CA PRO A 104 -10.23 -20.64 -2.69
C PRO A 104 -9.08 -21.65 -2.86
N TRP A 105 -7.92 -21.19 -3.32
CA TRP A 105 -6.73 -22.00 -3.61
C TRP A 105 -5.65 -21.95 -2.51
N GLU A 106 -5.85 -21.21 -1.42
CA GLU A 106 -4.88 -21.16 -0.32
C GLU A 106 -5.06 -22.35 0.63
N PRO A 107 -4.00 -23.02 1.12
CA PRO A 107 -4.11 -24.06 2.14
C PRO A 107 -4.64 -23.51 3.47
N GLU A 108 -5.27 -24.37 4.29
CA GLU A 108 -5.94 -23.99 5.55
C GLU A 108 -5.05 -23.32 6.59
N ASN A 109 -3.73 -23.43 6.46
CA ASN A 109 -2.73 -22.96 7.43
C ASN A 109 -1.98 -21.69 7.00
N LEU A 110 -2.33 -21.08 5.86
CA LEU A 110 -1.81 -19.75 5.51
C LEU A 110 -2.57 -18.74 6.38
N GLY A 111 -1.85 -18.13 7.31
CA GLY A 111 -2.35 -17.52 8.53
C GLY A 111 -3.53 -16.55 8.33
N GLN A 112 -4.41 -16.56 9.32
CA GLN A 112 -5.49 -15.61 9.49
C GLN A 112 -4.94 -14.19 9.34
N GLN A 113 -5.31 -13.49 8.26
CA GLN A 113 -4.87 -12.12 8.06
C GLN A 113 -5.52 -11.25 9.13
N VAL A 114 -4.67 -10.62 9.93
CA VAL A 114 -5.07 -9.66 10.94
C VAL A 114 -5.71 -8.48 10.19
N ASP A 115 -6.83 -7.99 10.69
CA ASP A 115 -7.48 -6.75 10.27
C ASP A 115 -6.54 -5.57 10.53
N LEU A 116 -5.54 -5.39 9.66
CA LEU A 116 -4.52 -4.37 9.84
C LEU A 116 -5.09 -3.04 9.33
N PRO A 117 -5.07 -1.98 10.16
CA PRO A 117 -5.47 -0.66 9.72
C PRO A 117 -4.59 -0.19 8.56
N GLY A 118 -5.19 0.58 7.67
CA GLY A 118 -4.49 1.26 6.58
C GLY A 118 -4.27 2.71 6.92
N HIS A 119 -3.19 3.27 6.39
CA HIS A 119 -2.89 4.69 6.46
C HIS A 119 -2.79 5.20 5.02
N VAL A 120 -3.47 6.31 4.72
CA VAL A 120 -3.40 6.98 3.43
C VAL A 120 -2.93 8.42 3.64
N ASP A 121 -1.76 8.72 3.11
CA ASP A 121 -1.14 10.04 3.17
C ASP A 121 -1.20 10.72 1.79
N LEU A 122 -1.67 11.96 1.76
CA LEU A 122 -1.67 12.82 0.57
C LEU A 122 -0.52 13.82 0.63
N LEU A 123 0.36 13.75 -0.37
CA LEU A 123 1.41 14.72 -0.64
C LEU A 123 1.03 15.58 -1.85
N ALA A 124 1.19 16.90 -1.72
CA ALA A 124 1.15 17.81 -2.88
C ALA A 124 2.58 17.93 -3.43
N ASP A 125 2.71 17.99 -4.75
CA ASP A 125 3.96 18.28 -5.45
C ASP A 125 4.45 19.72 -5.15
#